data_AF-A0A087DCV3-F1
#
_entry.id   AF-A0A087DCV3-F1
#
_cell.length_a   1.000
_cell.length_b   1.000
_cell.length_c   1.000
_cell.angle_alpha   90.00
_cell.angle_beta   90.00
_cell.angle_gamma   90.00
#
_symmetry.space_group_name_H-M   'P 1'
#
loop_
_entity.id
_entity.type
_entity.pdbx_description
1 polymer ?
#
loop_
_entity_poly.entity_id
_entity_poly.type
_entity_poly.pdbx_seq_one_letter_code
_entity_poly.pdbx_strand_id
1 'polypeptide(L)'
;MTQAKQSKQSKTPAKTQSKAQSTKRTNSTKGKARGKKTASRKPLSFKQWWKHASLGKKIKTVVFTIIAVVCAMALAMGTLRFVEWRLEVKEAETRQLQLTQEYDFDPGDIISDGQFFNGNAMSESEVQAFLDEQGANCSGSECLKTKTFDTTNQPADEYCDAYKGAKGETAAAIITKSAKTCGISQKVLLTVLQKEQHLVTATEITDFQYKAAMGLSCPDDANCDPEYAGFFKQVYGAAKRYQYYTAHEDRYGYHANALNYVQYHPDTSCGGTNVYIKNKATALLYIYTPYQPNEAALAAGVGEGDSCSSYGNRNFSIIYEGWFGSPRS
;
A
#
# COMPACT_ATOMS: atom_id res chain seq x y z
N MET A 1 -34.61 -26.27 24.08
CA MET A 1 -35.33 -27.28 23.27
C MET A 1 -34.84 -27.13 21.83
N THR A 2 -33.92 -28.00 21.37
CA THR A 2 -34.17 -29.17 20.47
C THR A 2 -34.44 -28.70 19.02
N GLN A 3 -33.80 -29.11 17.93
CA GLN A 3 -32.73 -30.07 17.62
C GLN A 3 -32.29 -29.84 16.15
N ALA A 4 -31.09 -30.28 15.82
CA ALA A 4 -30.55 -30.46 14.47
C ALA A 4 -31.12 -31.70 13.74
N LYS A 5 -30.97 -31.77 12.40
CA LYS A 5 -30.85 -33.01 11.57
C LYS A 5 -30.38 -32.61 10.16
N GLN A 6 -29.12 -32.85 9.78
CA GLN A 6 -28.47 -34.07 9.27
C GLN A 6 -28.75 -34.46 7.81
N SER A 7 -27.62 -34.66 7.12
CA SER A 7 -27.35 -35.11 5.74
C SER A 7 -27.91 -36.48 5.36
N LYS A 8 -27.92 -36.78 4.05
CA LYS A 8 -27.58 -38.11 3.51
C LYS A 8 -27.07 -38.07 2.06
N GLN A 9 -25.86 -38.59 1.87
CA GLN A 9 -25.29 -39.08 0.60
C GLN A 9 -25.91 -40.43 0.24
N SER A 10 -26.00 -40.78 -1.05
CA SER A 10 -26.18 -42.17 -1.49
C SER A 10 -25.14 -42.56 -2.55
N LYS A 11 -24.55 -43.75 -2.34
CA LYS A 11 -23.66 -44.47 -3.27
C LYS A 11 -24.46 -45.53 -4.04
N THR A 12 -23.89 -45.85 -5.21
CA THR A 12 -24.13 -46.87 -6.26
C THR A 12 -24.77 -48.21 -5.84
N PRO A 13 -25.30 -48.96 -6.82
CA PRO A 13 -24.61 -50.22 -7.16
C PRO A 13 -24.55 -50.57 -8.66
N ALA A 14 -23.59 -51.43 -9.00
CA ALA A 14 -23.36 -52.05 -10.30
C ALA A 14 -23.88 -53.51 -10.35
N LYS A 15 -24.12 -54.04 -11.57
CA LYS A 15 -24.17 -55.44 -12.08
C LYS A 15 -25.18 -55.49 -13.26
N THR A 16 -25.19 -56.34 -14.31
CA THR A 16 -24.29 -57.30 -14.99
C THR A 16 -25.08 -57.85 -16.21
N GLN A 17 -24.42 -58.02 -17.38
CA GLN A 17 -24.65 -58.99 -18.51
C GLN A 17 -26.06 -59.29 -19.10
N SER A 18 -26.20 -59.29 -20.44
CA SER A 18 -26.11 -60.48 -21.35
C SER A 18 -26.47 -60.10 -22.81
N LYS A 19 -25.59 -60.38 -23.79
CA LYS A 19 -25.71 -61.39 -24.88
C LYS A 19 -26.98 -61.37 -25.76
N ALA A 20 -26.80 -61.09 -27.05
CA ALA A 20 -27.57 -61.70 -28.13
C ALA A 20 -26.66 -62.02 -29.32
N GLN A 21 -26.57 -63.30 -29.66
CA GLN A 21 -26.01 -63.85 -30.89
C GLN A 21 -27.11 -63.92 -31.95
N SER A 22 -26.77 -63.67 -33.22
CA SER A 22 -27.47 -64.28 -34.34
C SER A 22 -26.52 -64.53 -35.51
N THR A 23 -26.86 -65.59 -36.23
CA THR A 23 -26.07 -66.56 -36.98
C THR A 23 -25.76 -66.20 -38.44
N LYS A 24 -24.55 -66.63 -38.87
CA LYS A 24 -24.16 -67.28 -40.14
C LYS A 24 -24.83 -66.84 -41.46
N ARG A 25 -23.99 -66.40 -42.40
CA ARG A 25 -23.92 -67.01 -43.75
C ARG A 25 -22.48 -67.01 -44.26
N THR A 26 -22.05 -68.20 -44.65
CA THR A 26 -20.77 -68.54 -45.26
C THR A 26 -20.70 -68.07 -46.71
N ASN A 27 -19.58 -67.50 -47.13
CA ASN A 27 -19.04 -67.77 -48.47
C ASN A 27 -17.51 -67.69 -48.45
N SER A 28 -16.93 -68.77 -48.95
CA SER A 28 -15.50 -69.03 -49.04
C SER A 28 -14.93 -68.32 -50.28
N THR A 29 -13.94 -67.46 -50.08
CA THR A 29 -12.96 -67.14 -51.13
C THR A 29 -11.59 -66.96 -50.48
N LYS A 30 -10.68 -67.88 -50.80
CA LYS A 30 -9.27 -67.90 -50.40
C LYS A 30 -8.57 -66.60 -50.85
N GLY A 31 -8.14 -65.79 -49.89
CA GLY A 31 -7.23 -64.66 -50.09
C GLY A 31 -6.12 -64.71 -49.05
N LYS A 32 -4.87 -64.81 -49.51
CA LYS A 32 -3.64 -65.02 -48.74
C LYS A 32 -3.53 -64.13 -47.49
N ALA A 33 -3.37 -64.75 -46.33
CA ALA A 33 -2.97 -64.10 -45.09
C ALA A 33 -1.55 -63.53 -45.20
N ARG A 34 -1.41 -62.20 -45.06
CA ARG A 34 -0.13 -61.55 -44.72
C ARG A 34 -0.29 -60.96 -43.31
N GLY A 35 0.24 -61.67 -42.32
CA GLY A 35 0.31 -61.18 -40.95
C GLY A 35 1.18 -59.92 -40.89
N LYS A 36 0.59 -58.77 -40.53
CA LYS A 36 1.35 -57.62 -40.04
C LYS A 36 1.66 -57.87 -38.57
N LYS A 37 2.87 -58.38 -38.30
CA LYS A 37 3.48 -58.26 -36.97
C LYS A 37 3.62 -56.77 -36.66
N THR A 38 2.85 -56.27 -35.69
CA THR A 38 3.10 -54.98 -35.05
C THR A 38 4.39 -55.10 -34.26
N ALA A 39 5.50 -54.72 -34.90
CA ALA A 39 6.79 -54.63 -34.23
C ALA A 39 6.73 -53.52 -33.18
N SER A 40 6.72 -53.92 -31.91
CA SER A 40 7.12 -53.07 -30.78
C SER A 40 8.54 -52.58 -31.04
N ARG A 41 8.68 -51.36 -31.58
CA ARG A 41 9.97 -50.68 -31.73
C ARG A 41 10.36 -50.20 -30.34
N LYS A 42 11.31 -50.90 -29.70
CA LYS A 42 12.02 -50.40 -28.53
C LYS A 42 12.59 -49.01 -28.85
N PRO A 43 12.50 -48.02 -27.95
CA PRO A 43 13.05 -46.70 -28.20
C PRO A 43 14.55 -46.84 -28.49
N LEU A 44 14.99 -46.30 -29.63
CA LEU A 44 16.41 -46.26 -29.99
C LEU A 44 17.19 -45.58 -28.87
N SER A 45 18.29 -46.19 -28.44
CA SER A 45 19.23 -45.56 -27.52
C SER A 45 19.64 -44.20 -28.08
N PHE A 46 19.69 -43.15 -27.26
CA PHE A 46 20.10 -41.80 -27.67
C PHE A 46 21.42 -41.82 -28.46
N LYS A 47 22.37 -42.70 -28.07
CA LYS A 47 23.62 -42.95 -28.81
C LYS A 47 23.40 -43.47 -30.23
N GLN A 48 22.46 -44.39 -30.43
CA GLN A 48 22.13 -44.94 -31.75
C GLN A 48 21.38 -43.92 -32.61
N TRP A 49 20.42 -43.20 -32.02
CA TRP A 49 19.71 -42.12 -32.70
C TRP A 49 20.65 -41.00 -33.16
N TRP A 50 21.58 -40.58 -32.30
CA TRP A 50 22.56 -39.54 -32.61
C TRP A 50 23.50 -39.94 -33.75
N LYS A 51 23.91 -41.20 -33.84
CA LYS A 51 24.76 -41.70 -34.93
C LYS A 51 24.07 -41.60 -36.30
N HIS A 52 22.75 -41.77 -36.36
CA HIS A 52 21.98 -41.78 -37.61
C HIS A 52 21.19 -40.47 -37.88
N ALA A 53 21.23 -39.50 -36.98
CA ALA A 53 20.52 -38.22 -37.15
C ALA A 53 21.26 -37.27 -38.13
N SER A 54 20.50 -36.62 -39.02
CA SER A 54 20.98 -35.54 -39.89
C SER A 54 21.46 -34.34 -39.09
N LEU A 55 22.42 -33.56 -39.62
CA LEU A 55 23.02 -32.39 -38.96
C LEU A 55 21.96 -31.42 -38.40
N GLY A 56 20.91 -31.10 -39.17
CA GLY A 56 19.83 -30.23 -38.72
C GLY A 56 19.02 -30.77 -37.52
N LYS A 57 18.89 -32.10 -37.37
CA LYS A 57 18.22 -32.73 -36.21
C LYS A 57 19.12 -32.71 -34.97
N LYS A 58 20.43 -32.89 -35.17
CA LYS A 58 21.43 -32.75 -34.10
C LYS A 58 21.46 -31.32 -33.58
N ILE A 59 21.57 -30.32 -34.46
CA ILE A 59 21.56 -28.89 -34.11
C ILE A 59 20.28 -28.54 -33.35
N LYS A 60 19.09 -28.91 -33.85
CA LYS A 60 17.82 -28.67 -33.16
C LYS A 60 17.78 -29.26 -31.74
N THR A 61 18.35 -30.46 -31.56
CA THR A 61 18.37 -31.13 -30.25
C THR A 61 19.35 -30.43 -29.31
N VAL A 62 20.54 -30.06 -29.77
CA VAL A 62 21.51 -29.27 -29.00
C VAL A 62 20.88 -27.94 -28.57
N VAL A 63 20.30 -27.19 -29.53
CA VAL A 63 19.63 -25.91 -29.26
C VAL A 63 18.50 -26.09 -28.26
N PHE A 64 17.63 -27.11 -28.43
CA PHE A 64 16.56 -27.39 -27.49
C PHE A 64 17.08 -27.73 -26.08
N THR A 65 18.15 -28.54 -25.98
CA THR A 65 18.76 -28.85 -24.68
C THR A 65 19.39 -27.63 -24.01
N ILE A 66 20.05 -26.75 -24.79
CA ILE A 66 20.61 -25.51 -24.26
C ILE A 66 19.49 -24.60 -23.76
N ILE A 67 18.43 -24.41 -24.54
CA ILE A 67 17.26 -23.62 -24.13
C ILE A 67 16.65 -24.20 -22.85
N ALA A 68 16.44 -25.52 -22.77
CA ALA A 68 15.90 -26.17 -21.59
C ALA A 68 16.76 -25.95 -20.34
N VAL A 69 18.09 -26.03 -20.47
CA VAL A 69 19.04 -25.77 -19.36
C VAL A 69 18.99 -24.30 -18.95
N VAL A 70 18.98 -23.35 -19.90
CA VAL A 70 18.86 -21.92 -19.61
C VAL A 70 17.55 -21.60 -18.89
N CYS A 71 16.42 -22.15 -19.36
CA CYS A 71 15.14 -22.00 -18.68
C CYS A 71 15.17 -22.59 -17.26
N ALA A 72 15.76 -23.77 -17.06
CA ALA A 72 15.87 -24.38 -15.74
C ALA A 72 16.74 -23.55 -14.78
N MET A 73 17.86 -23.00 -15.26
CA MET A 73 18.70 -22.09 -14.46
C MET A 73 17.99 -20.79 -14.14
N ALA A 74 17.28 -20.19 -15.11
CA ALA A 74 16.51 -18.97 -14.88
C ALA A 74 15.42 -19.16 -13.83
N LEU A 75 14.70 -20.29 -13.88
CA LEU A 75 13.73 -20.65 -12.86
C LEU A 75 14.39 -20.86 -11.49
N ALA A 76 15.51 -21.58 -11.42
CA ALA A 76 16.24 -21.79 -10.17
C ALA A 76 16.71 -20.45 -9.54
N MET A 77 17.31 -19.57 -10.35
CA MET A 77 17.70 -18.22 -9.89
C MET A 77 16.50 -17.41 -9.43
N GLY A 78 15.39 -17.42 -10.18
CA GLY A 78 14.15 -16.75 -9.80
C GLY A 78 13.60 -17.26 -8.45
N THR A 79 13.62 -18.58 -8.24
CA THR A 79 13.18 -19.16 -6.95
C THR A 79 14.10 -18.79 -5.80
N LEU A 80 15.42 -18.77 -5.99
CA LEU A 80 16.37 -18.36 -4.94
C LEU A 80 16.17 -16.90 -4.56
N ARG A 81 16.05 -16.01 -5.54
CA ARG A 81 15.76 -14.58 -5.33
C ARG A 81 14.43 -14.36 -4.61
N PHE A 82 13.40 -15.12 -4.98
CA PHE A 82 12.11 -15.04 -4.31
C PHE A 82 12.20 -15.49 -2.84
N VAL A 83 12.92 -16.59 -2.55
CA VAL A 83 13.12 -17.05 -1.17
C VAL A 83 13.91 -16.05 -0.34
N GLU A 84 14.99 -15.48 -0.89
CA GLU A 84 15.77 -14.40 -0.29
C GLU A 84 14.87 -13.21 0.09
N TRP A 85 14.10 -12.70 -0.88
CA TRP A 85 13.13 -11.64 -0.64
C TRP A 85 12.09 -11.99 0.44
N ARG A 86 11.55 -13.22 0.45
CA ARG A 86 10.59 -13.66 1.48
C ARG A 86 11.20 -13.70 2.88
N LEU A 87 12.49 -14.00 3.00
CA LEU A 87 13.18 -13.97 4.28
C LEU A 87 13.35 -12.53 4.78
N GLU A 88 13.77 -11.61 3.91
CA GLU A 88 13.89 -10.19 4.23
C GLU A 88 12.55 -9.57 4.64
N VAL A 89 11.45 -9.90 3.92
CA VAL A 89 10.09 -9.45 4.28
C VAL A 89 9.73 -9.95 5.68
N LYS A 90 9.93 -11.24 5.96
CA LYS A 90 9.61 -11.81 7.26
C LYS A 90 10.42 -11.17 8.40
N GLU A 91 11.69 -10.88 8.16
CA GLU A 91 12.56 -10.22 9.13
C GLU A 91 12.06 -8.79 9.41
N ALA A 92 11.74 -8.02 8.37
CA ALA A 92 11.17 -6.67 8.49
C ALA A 92 9.84 -6.68 9.25
N GLU A 93 8.90 -7.57 8.87
CA GLU A 93 7.61 -7.71 9.55
C GLU A 93 7.76 -8.14 11.02
N THR A 94 8.75 -8.98 11.34
CA THR A 94 9.02 -9.37 12.73
C THR A 94 9.52 -8.19 13.56
N ARG A 95 10.45 -7.37 13.03
CA ARG A 95 10.89 -6.13 13.68
C ARG A 95 9.73 -5.15 13.86
N GLN A 96 8.94 -4.94 12.82
CA GLN A 96 7.75 -4.08 12.85
C GLN A 96 6.75 -4.51 13.92
N LEU A 97 6.49 -5.81 14.04
CA LEU A 97 5.62 -6.35 15.08
C LEU A 97 6.18 -6.09 16.49
N GLN A 98 7.50 -6.23 16.67
CA GLN A 98 8.13 -5.92 17.95
C GLN A 98 7.95 -4.44 18.31
N LEU A 99 8.21 -3.52 17.37
CA LEU A 99 7.98 -2.09 17.59
C LEU A 99 6.51 -1.76 17.89
N THR A 100 5.58 -2.47 17.25
CA THR A 100 4.14 -2.32 17.54
C THR A 100 3.81 -2.80 18.95
N GLN A 101 4.38 -3.92 19.40
CA GLN A 101 4.13 -4.46 20.73
C GLN A 101 4.74 -3.61 21.85
N GLU A 102 5.89 -3.00 21.59
CA GLU A 102 6.65 -2.25 22.59
C GLU A 102 6.27 -0.76 22.63
N TYR A 103 6.01 -0.16 21.48
CA TYR A 103 5.81 1.29 21.31
C TYR A 103 4.49 1.67 20.64
N ASP A 104 3.65 0.70 20.28
CA ASP A 104 2.41 0.90 19.51
C ASP A 104 2.62 1.59 18.14
N PHE A 105 3.80 1.39 17.56
CA PHE A 105 4.19 1.95 16.27
C PHE A 105 4.62 0.87 15.27
N ASP A 106 3.88 0.73 14.16
CA ASP A 106 4.28 -0.10 13.02
C ASP A 106 4.80 0.78 11.88
N PRO A 107 6.12 0.79 11.58
CA PRO A 107 6.64 1.61 10.48
C PRO A 107 6.10 1.17 9.11
N GLY A 108 5.64 -0.08 8.94
CA GLY A 108 5.05 -0.53 7.68
C GLY A 108 3.53 -0.34 7.59
N ASP A 109 2.89 0.13 8.65
CA ASP A 109 1.44 0.33 8.76
C ASP A 109 1.13 1.49 9.72
N ILE A 110 1.68 2.68 9.42
CA ILE A 110 1.53 3.85 10.29
C ILE A 110 0.05 4.23 10.41
N ILE A 111 -0.69 4.14 9.30
CA ILE A 111 -2.12 4.36 9.20
C ILE A 111 -2.69 3.49 8.06
N SER A 112 -3.90 2.97 8.24
CA SER A 112 -4.57 2.15 7.22
C SER A 112 -5.07 3.02 6.05
N ASP A 113 -5.14 2.44 4.85
CA ASP A 113 -5.76 3.11 3.69
C ASP A 113 -7.21 3.55 4.00
N GLY A 114 -7.93 2.74 4.77
CA GLY A 114 -9.30 3.03 5.19
C GLY A 114 -9.40 4.27 6.07
N GLN A 115 -8.48 4.48 7.02
CA GLN A 115 -8.46 5.69 7.84
C GLN A 115 -7.97 6.91 7.05
N PHE A 116 -7.01 6.72 6.15
CA PHE A 116 -6.38 7.84 5.43
C PHE A 116 -7.25 8.40 4.30
N PHE A 117 -7.85 7.54 3.49
CA PHE A 117 -8.65 7.92 2.32
C PHE A 117 -10.16 8.01 2.58
N ASN A 118 -10.57 8.05 3.86
CA ASN A 118 -11.96 8.27 4.22
C ASN A 118 -12.31 9.76 4.21
N GLY A 119 -12.61 10.32 3.03
CA GLY A 119 -13.08 11.70 2.87
C GLY A 119 -14.39 12.04 3.59
N ASN A 120 -15.05 11.08 4.24
CA ASN A 120 -16.25 11.26 5.05
C ASN A 120 -16.03 10.88 6.53
N ALA A 121 -14.77 10.90 7.01
CA ALA A 121 -14.44 10.52 8.38
C ALA A 121 -15.05 11.42 9.45
N MET A 122 -15.31 12.69 9.13
CA MET A 122 -16.00 13.66 9.98
C MET A 122 -16.89 14.59 9.15
N SER A 123 -18.06 14.94 9.66
CA SER A 123 -18.89 16.05 9.19
C SER A 123 -18.30 17.41 9.59
N GLU A 124 -18.77 18.48 8.95
CA GLU A 124 -18.32 19.84 9.27
C GLU A 124 -18.58 20.21 10.73
N SER A 125 -19.74 19.82 11.26
CA SER A 125 -20.09 20.03 12.67
C SER A 125 -19.18 19.26 13.63
N GLU A 126 -18.77 18.04 13.26
CA GLU A 126 -17.83 17.25 14.08
C GLU A 126 -16.43 17.86 14.03
N VAL A 127 -15.99 18.36 12.87
CA VAL A 127 -14.71 19.08 12.76
C VAL A 127 -14.76 20.36 13.58
N GLN A 128 -15.84 21.13 13.52
CA GLN A 128 -15.97 22.35 14.32
C GLN A 128 -15.96 22.05 15.82
N ALA A 129 -16.74 21.07 16.27
CA ALA A 129 -16.76 20.66 17.68
C ALA A 129 -15.36 20.22 18.16
N PHE A 130 -14.63 19.48 17.32
CA PHE A 130 -13.26 19.08 17.61
C PHE A 130 -12.31 20.28 17.74
N LEU A 131 -12.39 21.26 16.83
CA LEU A 131 -11.60 22.49 16.91
C LEU A 131 -11.96 23.33 18.14
N ASP A 132 -13.23 23.37 18.53
CA ASP A 132 -13.70 24.06 19.73
C ASP A 132 -13.12 23.43 21.01
N GLU A 133 -13.07 22.10 21.07
CA GLU A 133 -12.52 21.33 22.18
C GLU A 133 -10.99 21.44 22.26
N GLN A 134 -10.28 21.07 21.19
CA GLN A 134 -8.80 21.06 21.19
C GLN A 134 -8.21 22.48 21.26
N GLY A 135 -8.89 23.45 20.67
CA GLY A 135 -8.52 24.86 20.69
C GLY A 135 -9.14 25.64 21.85
N ALA A 136 -9.69 24.99 22.89
CA ALA A 136 -10.40 25.64 23.99
C ALA A 136 -9.60 26.77 24.65
N ASN A 137 -8.29 26.60 24.75
CA ASN A 137 -7.37 27.56 25.38
C ASN A 137 -7.03 28.78 24.51
N CYS A 138 -7.39 28.79 23.23
CA CYS A 138 -7.26 29.97 22.39
C CYS A 138 -8.49 30.87 22.55
N SER A 139 -8.25 32.18 22.67
CA SER A 139 -9.31 33.19 22.77
C SER A 139 -9.16 34.29 21.71
N GLY A 140 -10.29 34.79 21.19
CA GLY A 140 -10.31 35.86 20.18
C GLY A 140 -10.65 35.39 18.77
N SER A 141 -10.62 36.33 17.81
CA SER A 141 -10.97 36.10 16.40
C SER A 141 -9.85 35.43 15.58
N GLU A 142 -8.63 35.40 16.14
CA GLU A 142 -7.45 34.84 15.49
C GLU A 142 -7.28 33.34 15.73
N CYS A 143 -8.13 32.73 16.57
CA CYS A 143 -8.08 31.30 16.85
C CYS A 143 -8.57 30.48 15.67
N LEU A 144 -7.96 29.32 15.41
CA LEU A 144 -8.37 28.43 14.31
C LEU A 144 -9.88 28.09 14.35
N LYS A 145 -10.44 27.90 15.55
CA LYS A 145 -11.86 27.58 15.75
C LYS A 145 -12.83 28.72 15.41
N THR A 146 -12.37 29.99 15.43
CA THR A 146 -13.21 31.19 15.22
C THR A 146 -12.87 31.94 13.94
N LYS A 147 -11.61 31.90 13.49
CA LYS A 147 -11.13 32.64 12.34
C LYS A 147 -11.83 32.17 11.08
N THR A 148 -12.12 33.13 10.20
CA THR A 148 -12.72 32.86 8.90
C THR A 148 -11.79 33.26 7.77
N PHE A 149 -11.96 32.62 6.62
CA PHE A 149 -11.09 32.80 5.47
C PHE A 149 -11.94 32.92 4.20
N ASP A 150 -11.51 33.78 3.31
CA ASP A 150 -12.05 33.84 1.97
C ASP A 150 -11.39 32.76 1.11
N THR A 151 -12.22 31.92 0.49
CA THR A 151 -11.76 30.87 -0.40
C THR A 151 -12.18 31.13 -1.84
N THR A 152 -11.55 30.42 -2.76
CA THR A 152 -11.84 30.54 -4.20
C THR A 152 -12.32 29.20 -4.75
N ASN A 153 -13.08 29.26 -5.85
CA ASN A 153 -13.45 28.05 -6.57
C ASN A 153 -12.20 27.33 -7.07
N GLN A 154 -12.16 26.02 -6.92
CA GLN A 154 -11.19 25.15 -7.58
C GLN A 154 -11.95 24.25 -8.55
N PRO A 155 -11.58 24.20 -9.84
CA PRO A 155 -12.22 23.29 -10.78
C PRO A 155 -11.91 21.84 -10.40
N ALA A 156 -12.81 20.93 -10.78
CA ALA A 156 -12.53 19.50 -10.70
C ALA A 156 -11.37 19.15 -11.65
N ASP A 157 -10.54 18.19 -11.26
CA ASP A 157 -9.51 17.60 -12.09
C ASP A 157 -9.38 16.09 -11.81
N GLU A 158 -8.27 15.48 -12.24
CA GLU A 158 -8.03 14.05 -12.05
C GLU A 158 -7.76 13.64 -10.59
N TYR A 159 -7.55 14.60 -9.68
CA TYR A 159 -7.21 14.34 -8.27
C TYR A 159 -8.37 14.67 -7.33
N CYS A 160 -9.09 15.76 -7.59
CA CYS A 160 -10.15 16.24 -6.71
C CYS A 160 -11.39 16.68 -7.49
N ASP A 161 -12.56 16.50 -6.88
CA ASP A 161 -13.80 17.14 -7.30
C ASP A 161 -13.72 18.66 -7.14
N ALA A 162 -14.66 19.38 -7.76
CA ALA A 162 -14.68 20.83 -7.70
C ALA A 162 -14.91 21.34 -6.27
N TYR A 163 -14.06 22.25 -5.81
CA TYR A 163 -14.26 23.01 -4.58
C TYR A 163 -15.03 24.29 -4.89
N LYS A 164 -16.20 24.48 -4.27
CA LYS A 164 -16.95 25.73 -4.38
C LYS A 164 -16.51 26.71 -3.30
N GLY A 165 -15.81 27.78 -3.66
CA GLY A 165 -15.35 28.81 -2.73
C GLY A 165 -16.49 29.68 -2.17
N ALA A 166 -16.23 30.29 -1.02
CA ALA A 166 -17.12 31.24 -0.36
C ALA A 166 -16.31 32.27 0.45
N LYS A 167 -16.99 33.36 0.83
CA LYS A 167 -16.44 34.38 1.73
C LYS A 167 -16.68 33.97 3.18
N GLY A 168 -15.72 34.25 4.05
CA GLY A 168 -15.84 34.00 5.49
C GLY A 168 -16.07 32.52 5.87
N GLU A 169 -15.44 31.57 5.18
CA GLU A 169 -15.52 30.16 5.57
C GLU A 169 -14.76 29.90 6.87
N THR A 170 -15.32 29.08 7.75
CA THR A 170 -14.60 28.60 8.95
C THR A 170 -13.49 27.63 8.56
N ALA A 171 -12.54 27.42 9.47
CA ALA A 171 -11.54 26.37 9.30
C ALA A 171 -12.18 24.98 9.11
N ALA A 172 -13.26 24.69 9.85
CA ALA A 172 -14.00 23.43 9.77
C ALA A 172 -14.59 23.20 8.38
N ALA A 173 -15.19 24.24 7.76
CA ALA A 173 -15.72 24.16 6.40
C ALA A 173 -14.61 23.88 5.39
N ILE A 174 -13.48 24.57 5.49
CA ILE A 174 -12.32 24.39 4.60
C ILE A 174 -11.76 22.98 4.69
N ILE A 175 -11.51 22.47 5.90
CA ILE A 175 -11.02 21.11 6.15
C ILE A 175 -12.00 20.09 5.57
N THR A 176 -13.29 20.22 5.89
CA THR A 176 -14.32 19.25 5.48
C THR A 176 -14.48 19.20 3.97
N LYS A 177 -14.54 20.36 3.31
CA LYS A 177 -14.70 20.44 1.85
C LYS A 177 -13.44 19.96 1.12
N SER A 178 -12.25 20.32 1.60
CA SER A 178 -10.98 19.85 1.00
C SER A 178 -10.83 18.34 1.13
N ALA A 179 -11.12 17.79 2.32
CA ALA A 179 -11.14 16.37 2.59
C ALA A 179 -12.12 15.60 1.67
N LYS A 180 -13.37 16.07 1.58
CA LYS A 180 -14.40 15.42 0.75
C LYS A 180 -14.06 15.46 -0.74
N THR A 181 -13.67 16.63 -1.25
CA THR A 181 -13.40 16.81 -2.68
C THR A 181 -12.20 15.99 -3.15
N CYS A 182 -11.19 15.81 -2.30
CA CYS A 182 -9.99 15.04 -2.64
C CYS A 182 -9.97 13.62 -2.05
N GLY A 183 -11.04 13.16 -1.39
CA GLY A 183 -11.09 11.83 -0.78
C GLY A 183 -10.01 11.57 0.29
N ILE A 184 -9.62 12.59 1.06
CA ILE A 184 -8.65 12.48 2.17
C ILE A 184 -9.38 12.70 3.49
N SER A 185 -9.02 11.96 4.53
CA SER A 185 -9.69 12.04 5.84
C SER A 185 -9.51 13.39 6.53
N GLN A 186 -10.61 13.94 7.07
CA GLN A 186 -10.59 15.14 7.91
C GLN A 186 -9.66 14.94 9.11
N LYS A 187 -9.65 13.73 9.69
CA LYS A 187 -8.79 13.37 10.82
C LYS A 187 -7.32 13.47 10.45
N VAL A 188 -6.94 13.01 9.25
CA VAL A 188 -5.57 13.14 8.74
C VAL A 188 -5.18 14.61 8.57
N LEU A 189 -6.05 15.42 7.96
CA LEU A 189 -5.75 16.85 7.77
C LEU A 189 -5.57 17.57 9.12
N LEU A 190 -6.41 17.26 10.11
CA LEU A 190 -6.28 17.80 11.48
C LEU A 190 -4.96 17.36 12.14
N THR A 191 -4.59 16.09 12.03
CA THR A 191 -3.32 15.57 12.55
C THR A 191 -2.12 16.28 11.90
N VAL A 192 -2.15 16.52 10.59
CA VAL A 192 -1.06 17.21 9.88
C VAL A 192 -0.99 18.69 10.29
N LEU A 193 -2.13 19.40 10.39
CA LEU A 193 -2.16 20.79 10.90
C LEU A 193 -1.46 20.91 12.26
N GLN A 194 -1.66 19.93 13.13
CA GLN A 194 -1.03 19.90 14.44
C GLN A 194 0.44 19.54 14.38
N LYS A 195 0.81 18.53 13.59
CA LYS A 195 2.19 18.08 13.43
C LYS A 195 3.07 19.19 12.83
N GLU A 196 2.57 19.91 11.83
CA GLU A 196 3.38 20.84 11.04
C GLU A 196 3.46 22.23 11.66
N GLN A 197 2.39 22.72 12.28
CA GLN A 197 2.33 24.11 12.77
C GLN A 197 1.76 24.24 14.19
N HIS A 198 1.49 23.13 14.89
CA HIS A 198 0.82 23.10 16.20
C HIS A 198 -0.49 23.91 16.24
N LEU A 199 -1.16 24.02 15.09
CA LEU A 199 -2.18 25.04 14.88
C LEU A 199 -3.50 24.74 15.60
N VAL A 200 -3.82 23.46 15.79
CA VAL A 200 -5.12 23.03 16.36
C VAL A 200 -5.21 23.35 17.85
N THR A 201 -4.11 23.15 18.59
CA THR A 201 -4.05 23.39 20.04
C THR A 201 -3.35 24.70 20.41
N ALA A 202 -2.94 25.51 19.43
CA ALA A 202 -2.25 26.77 19.67
C ALA A 202 -3.09 27.72 20.52
N THR A 203 -2.48 28.36 21.51
CA THR A 203 -3.14 29.40 22.33
C THR A 203 -3.02 30.78 21.71
N GLU A 204 -1.93 31.01 20.97
CA GLU A 204 -1.63 32.22 20.21
C GLU A 204 -1.17 31.78 18.82
N ILE A 205 -1.72 32.40 17.78
CA ILE A 205 -1.48 32.00 16.38
C ILE A 205 -0.88 33.15 15.60
N THR A 206 0.20 32.86 14.89
CA THR A 206 0.85 33.81 14.00
C THR A 206 0.34 33.69 12.57
N ASP A 207 0.44 34.77 11.80
CA ASP A 207 0.12 34.75 10.36
C ASP A 207 0.94 33.70 9.59
N PHE A 208 2.18 33.44 10.04
CA PHE A 208 3.04 32.44 9.43
C PHE A 208 2.47 31.03 9.58
N GLN A 209 1.91 30.69 10.75
CA GLN A 209 1.29 29.37 10.94
C GLN A 209 0.10 29.16 10.01
N TYR A 210 -0.69 30.20 9.70
CA TYR A 210 -1.72 30.08 8.66
C TYR A 210 -1.14 30.02 7.26
N LYS A 211 -0.07 30.78 6.99
CA LYS A 211 0.63 30.78 5.71
C LYS A 211 1.19 29.40 5.35
N ALA A 212 1.72 28.68 6.35
CA ALA A 212 2.43 27.40 6.22
C ALA A 212 1.70 26.23 6.89
N ALA A 213 0.38 26.32 7.09
CA ALA A 213 -0.43 25.43 7.94
C ALA A 213 -0.18 23.93 7.78
N MET A 214 0.16 23.48 6.57
CA MET A 214 0.36 22.06 6.23
C MET A 214 1.80 21.76 5.79
N GLY A 215 2.76 22.69 5.92
CA GLY A 215 4.15 22.52 5.47
C GLY A 215 4.32 22.38 3.95
N LEU A 216 3.25 22.51 3.15
CA LEU A 216 3.31 22.25 1.71
C LEU A 216 4.02 23.38 0.97
N SER A 217 5.11 23.05 0.30
CA SER A 217 5.93 24.00 -0.48
C SER A 217 6.40 25.21 0.37
N CYS A 218 6.69 24.96 1.65
CA CYS A 218 7.18 25.92 2.62
C CYS A 218 8.52 25.43 3.20
N PRO A 219 9.64 25.59 2.47
CA PRO A 219 10.96 25.19 2.96
C PRO A 219 11.37 25.99 4.20
N ASP A 220 12.08 25.35 5.13
CA ASP A 220 12.49 25.95 6.41
C ASP A 220 13.40 27.18 6.26
N ASP A 221 14.19 27.24 5.18
CA ASP A 221 15.19 28.27 4.89
C ASP A 221 14.75 29.29 3.83
N ALA A 222 13.51 29.22 3.36
CA ALA A 222 12.99 30.10 2.32
C ALA A 222 11.50 30.44 2.48
N ASN A 223 11.01 31.35 1.63
CA ASN A 223 9.60 31.71 1.63
C ASN A 223 8.75 30.56 1.07
N CYS A 224 7.58 30.33 1.67
CA CYS A 224 6.55 29.51 1.05
C CYS A 224 6.26 29.96 -0.38
N ASP A 225 6.04 28.98 -1.26
CA ASP A 225 5.54 29.21 -2.60
C ASP A 225 4.20 29.98 -2.53
N PRO A 226 4.10 31.16 -3.17
CA PRO A 226 2.87 31.96 -3.20
C PRO A 226 1.64 31.21 -3.74
N GLU A 227 1.82 30.18 -4.56
CA GLU A 227 0.73 29.32 -5.04
C GLU A 227 0.05 28.59 -3.88
N TYR A 228 0.83 28.13 -2.90
CA TYR A 228 0.37 27.30 -1.77
C TYR A 228 0.23 28.08 -0.45
N ALA A 229 0.77 29.31 -0.36
CA ALA A 229 0.75 30.10 0.86
C ALA A 229 -0.67 30.53 1.29
N GLY A 230 -1.02 30.28 2.56
CA GLY A 230 -2.29 30.65 3.20
C GLY A 230 -3.17 29.44 3.54
N PHE A 231 -3.97 29.55 4.60
CA PHE A 231 -4.65 28.41 5.22
C PHE A 231 -5.46 27.56 4.23
N PHE A 232 -6.32 28.18 3.42
CA PHE A 232 -7.11 27.49 2.40
C PHE A 232 -6.23 26.73 1.39
N LYS A 233 -5.20 27.41 0.85
CA LYS A 233 -4.30 26.84 -0.15
C LYS A 233 -3.44 25.71 0.43
N GLN A 234 -3.01 25.84 1.68
CA GLN A 234 -2.29 24.79 2.39
C GLN A 234 -3.18 23.55 2.60
N VAL A 235 -4.39 23.71 3.13
CA VAL A 235 -5.29 22.57 3.42
C VAL A 235 -5.78 21.89 2.14
N TYR A 236 -6.31 22.65 1.17
CA TYR A 236 -6.74 22.09 -0.12
C TYR A 236 -5.56 21.52 -0.91
N GLY A 237 -4.45 22.25 -0.97
CA GLY A 237 -3.24 21.85 -1.67
C GLY A 237 -2.65 20.57 -1.11
N ALA A 238 -2.62 20.39 0.21
CA ALA A 238 -2.13 19.16 0.84
C ALA A 238 -3.04 17.97 0.54
N ALA A 239 -4.36 18.13 0.65
CA ALA A 239 -5.33 17.10 0.29
C ALA A 239 -5.16 16.66 -1.17
N LYS A 240 -5.04 17.62 -2.09
CA LYS A 240 -4.75 17.37 -3.51
C LYS A 240 -3.40 16.71 -3.72
N ARG A 241 -2.37 17.11 -2.98
CA ARG A 241 -1.01 16.55 -3.09
C ARG A 241 -0.96 15.07 -2.74
N TYR A 242 -1.74 14.61 -1.75
CA TYR A 242 -1.85 13.18 -1.45
C TYR A 242 -2.44 12.36 -2.61
N GLN A 243 -3.44 12.92 -3.31
CA GLN A 243 -3.99 12.28 -4.52
C GLN A 243 -2.99 12.30 -5.68
N TYR A 244 -2.26 13.41 -5.86
CA TYR A 244 -1.18 13.49 -6.84
C TYR A 244 -0.12 12.41 -6.61
N TYR A 245 0.31 12.19 -5.37
CA TYR A 245 1.27 11.12 -5.04
C TYR A 245 0.70 9.73 -5.30
N THR A 246 -0.58 9.50 -5.00
CA THR A 246 -1.26 8.24 -5.29
C THR A 246 -1.26 7.93 -6.79
N ALA A 247 -1.49 8.95 -7.63
CA ALA A 247 -1.51 8.82 -9.08
C ALA A 247 -0.11 8.68 -9.71
N HIS A 248 0.95 9.03 -8.97
CA HIS A 248 2.33 9.08 -9.45
C HIS A 248 3.29 8.29 -8.56
N GLU A 249 2.80 7.20 -7.96
CA GLU A 249 3.56 6.38 -7.01
C GLU A 249 4.89 5.87 -7.60
N ASP A 250 4.97 5.68 -8.91
CA ASP A 250 6.15 5.24 -9.66
C ASP A 250 7.28 6.28 -9.72
N ARG A 251 6.99 7.55 -9.43
CA ARG A 251 7.98 8.65 -9.44
C ARG A 251 8.67 8.85 -8.09
N TYR A 252 8.26 8.12 -7.06
CA TYR A 252 8.75 8.29 -5.69
C TYR A 252 9.48 7.04 -5.19
N GLY A 253 10.30 7.20 -4.15
CA GLY A 253 11.17 6.13 -3.65
C GLY A 253 10.52 5.13 -2.69
N TYR A 254 9.27 5.37 -2.26
CA TYR A 254 8.56 4.52 -1.31
C TYR A 254 7.30 3.93 -1.92
N HIS A 255 7.15 2.62 -1.82
CA HIS A 255 6.05 1.88 -2.44
C HIS A 255 5.36 0.92 -1.46
N ALA A 256 4.04 0.82 -1.58
CA ALA A 256 3.25 -0.17 -0.87
C ALA A 256 3.52 -1.59 -1.40
N ASN A 257 3.32 -2.59 -0.54
CA ASN A 257 3.56 -4.01 -0.80
C ASN A 257 5.01 -4.33 -1.22
N ALA A 258 5.97 -3.54 -0.75
CA ALA A 258 7.38 -3.67 -1.07
C ALA A 258 8.26 -3.46 0.17
N LEU A 259 9.48 -4.01 0.10
CA LEU A 259 10.54 -3.65 1.03
C LEU A 259 11.12 -2.30 0.60
N ASN A 260 11.19 -1.37 1.54
CA ASN A 260 11.73 -0.05 1.35
C ASN A 260 12.81 0.18 2.40
N TYR A 261 14.00 0.60 1.99
CA TYR A 261 15.00 1.05 2.95
C TYR A 261 14.63 2.45 3.43
N VAL A 262 14.34 2.58 4.73
CA VAL A 262 13.97 3.86 5.33
C VAL A 262 15.04 4.27 6.33
N GLN A 263 15.58 5.48 6.17
CA GLN A 263 16.60 6.02 7.05
C GLN A 263 15.98 6.50 8.37
N TYR A 264 16.78 6.48 9.44
CA TYR A 264 16.38 7.06 10.72
C TYR A 264 16.53 8.59 10.75
N HIS A 265 17.41 9.14 9.91
CA HIS A 265 17.77 10.56 9.92
C HIS A 265 18.38 10.97 8.55
N PRO A 266 18.34 12.26 8.15
CA PRO A 266 19.05 12.74 6.96
C PRO A 266 20.55 12.44 6.95
N ASP A 267 21.18 12.41 8.14
CA ASP A 267 22.55 11.93 8.28
C ASP A 267 22.60 10.42 8.06
N THR A 268 23.18 10.03 6.93
CA THR A 268 23.36 8.63 6.53
C THR A 268 24.14 7.79 7.55
N SER A 269 24.95 8.41 8.42
CA SER A 269 25.70 7.70 9.46
C SER A 269 24.79 7.08 10.53
N CYS A 270 23.58 7.60 10.70
CA CYS A 270 22.55 7.06 11.60
C CYS A 270 21.93 5.76 11.08
N GLY A 271 22.14 5.43 9.80
CA GLY A 271 21.62 4.21 9.20
C GLY A 271 20.10 4.22 9.04
N GLY A 272 19.53 3.02 9.04
CA GLY A 272 18.14 2.75 8.69
C GLY A 272 17.90 1.24 8.56
N THR A 273 16.66 0.86 8.33
CA THR A 273 16.27 -0.54 8.15
C THR A 273 15.32 -0.71 6.97
N ASN A 274 15.25 -1.93 6.45
CA ASN A 274 14.19 -2.29 5.51
C ASN A 274 12.86 -2.41 6.25
N VAL A 275 11.87 -1.67 5.76
CA VAL A 275 10.47 -1.66 6.20
C VAL A 275 9.62 -2.26 5.08
N TYR A 276 8.80 -3.26 5.42
CA TYR A 276 7.77 -3.74 4.52
C TYR A 276 6.52 -2.86 4.66
N ILE A 277 6.36 -1.92 3.73
CA ILE A 277 5.24 -0.97 3.73
C ILE A 277 4.01 -1.69 3.17
N LYS A 278 2.95 -1.82 3.97
CA LYS A 278 1.79 -2.67 3.65
C LYS A 278 0.76 -1.97 2.76
N ASN A 279 0.65 -0.65 2.85
CA ASN A 279 -0.46 0.09 2.26
C ASN A 279 -0.02 1.43 1.64
N LYS A 280 -0.89 2.04 0.85
CA LYS A 280 -0.57 3.27 0.11
C LYS A 280 -0.43 4.46 1.05
N ALA A 281 -1.30 4.59 2.04
CA ALA A 281 -1.29 5.69 3.00
C ALA A 281 0.04 5.80 3.75
N THR A 282 0.60 4.68 4.20
CA THR A 282 1.91 4.62 4.85
C THR A 282 3.03 4.99 3.87
N ALA A 283 2.97 4.53 2.61
CA ALA A 283 3.92 4.96 1.59
C ALA A 283 3.87 6.48 1.37
N LEU A 284 2.66 7.07 1.32
CA LEU A 284 2.49 8.52 1.18
C LEU A 284 3.07 9.30 2.35
N LEU A 285 2.95 8.79 3.58
CA LEU A 285 3.56 9.42 4.75
C LEU A 285 5.09 9.43 4.66
N TYR A 286 5.72 8.38 4.13
CA TYR A 286 7.16 8.40 3.86
C TYR A 286 7.55 9.30 2.69
N ILE A 287 6.74 9.39 1.64
CA ILE A 287 6.97 10.37 0.56
C ILE A 287 6.94 11.79 1.11
N TYR A 288 6.03 12.06 2.05
CA TYR A 288 5.87 13.36 2.68
C TYR A 288 6.91 13.64 3.78
N THR A 289 7.30 12.62 4.56
CA THR A 289 8.28 12.71 5.65
C THR A 289 9.20 11.48 5.58
N PRO A 290 10.35 11.57 4.88
CA PRO A 290 11.13 10.41 4.43
C PRO A 290 12.05 9.79 5.50
N TYR A 291 11.59 9.70 6.74
CA TYR A 291 12.35 9.09 7.84
C TYR A 291 11.44 8.29 8.78
N GLN A 292 11.95 7.17 9.27
CA GLN A 292 11.32 6.42 10.37
C GLN A 292 11.97 6.81 11.70
N PRO A 293 11.24 6.77 12.83
CA PRO A 293 11.85 6.95 14.14
C PRO A 293 12.80 5.78 14.45
N ASN A 294 13.91 6.06 15.15
CA ASN A 294 14.71 5.02 15.79
C ASN A 294 14.11 4.66 17.17
N GLU A 295 14.67 3.65 17.84
CA GLU A 295 14.19 3.21 19.15
C GLU A 295 14.26 4.32 20.22
N ALA A 296 15.29 5.17 20.19
CA ALA A 296 15.39 6.31 21.11
C ALA A 296 14.21 7.30 20.94
N ALA A 297 13.84 7.62 19.71
CA ALA A 297 12.68 8.44 19.42
C ALA A 297 11.37 7.76 19.88
N LEU A 298 11.22 6.46 19.64
CA LEU A 298 10.03 5.72 20.06
C LEU A 298 9.88 5.66 21.58
N ALA A 299 10.97 5.35 22.30
CA ALA A 299 11.01 5.31 23.76
C ALA A 299 10.72 6.68 24.40
N ALA A 300 11.09 7.78 23.75
CA ALA A 300 10.82 9.13 24.24
C ALA A 300 9.32 9.54 24.15
N GLY A 301 8.50 8.83 23.38
CA GLY A 301 7.09 9.19 23.16
C GLY A 301 6.94 10.58 22.55
N VAL A 302 6.40 11.54 23.31
CA VAL A 302 6.29 12.96 22.90
C VAL A 302 7.57 13.77 23.13
N GLY A 303 8.58 13.18 23.76
CA GLY A 303 9.86 13.82 24.06
C GLY A 303 10.88 13.73 22.93
N GLU A 304 12.10 14.15 23.26
CA GLU A 304 13.27 14.14 22.40
C GLU A 304 14.06 12.83 22.58
N GLY A 305 14.56 12.30 21.46
CA GLY A 305 15.45 11.14 21.44
C GLY A 305 16.93 11.56 21.35
N ASP A 306 17.73 10.76 20.67
CA ASP A 306 19.14 11.02 20.40
C ASP A 306 19.38 11.82 19.09
N SER A 307 20.64 12.01 18.72
CA SER A 307 21.03 12.73 17.50
C SER A 307 20.63 12.05 16.19
N CYS A 308 20.15 10.81 16.24
CA CYS A 308 19.69 10.05 15.08
C CYS A 308 18.16 9.91 15.04
N SER A 309 17.46 10.61 15.93
CA SER A 309 16.02 10.54 16.08
C SER A 309 15.31 11.43 15.06
N SER A 310 14.36 10.83 14.33
CA SER A 310 13.38 11.57 13.53
C SER A 310 11.97 11.40 14.11
N TYR A 311 11.20 12.49 14.08
CA TYR A 311 9.95 12.55 14.85
C TYR A 311 8.68 12.57 14.01
N GLY A 312 8.75 12.90 12.71
CA GLY A 312 7.54 13.24 11.97
C GLY A 312 6.51 12.11 11.91
N ASN A 313 6.88 10.92 11.45
CA ASN A 313 5.94 9.78 11.36
C ASN A 313 5.51 9.27 12.75
N ARG A 314 6.40 9.31 13.75
CA ARG A 314 6.08 9.04 15.16
C ARG A 314 5.01 10.01 15.68
N ASN A 315 5.26 11.30 15.54
CA ASN A 315 4.38 12.37 16.01
C ASN A 315 3.02 12.29 15.29
N PHE A 316 3.00 11.99 13.98
CA PHE A 316 1.75 11.73 13.26
C PHE A 316 0.94 10.62 13.94
N SER A 317 1.57 9.46 14.20
CA SER A 317 0.90 8.32 14.84
C SER A 317 0.37 8.68 16.23
N ILE A 318 1.21 9.31 17.08
CA ILE A 318 0.84 9.70 18.45
C ILE A 318 -0.32 10.71 18.43
N ILE A 319 -0.25 11.73 17.58
CA ILE A 319 -1.30 12.77 17.49
C ILE A 319 -2.61 12.14 16.99
N TYR A 320 -2.57 11.34 15.91
CA TYR A 320 -3.77 10.69 15.38
C TYR A 320 -4.41 9.78 16.42
N GLU A 321 -3.61 8.93 17.06
CA GLU A 321 -4.08 7.99 18.07
C GLU A 321 -4.68 8.66 19.29
N GLY A 322 -4.00 9.69 19.81
CA GLY A 322 -4.48 10.46 20.95
C GLY A 322 -5.82 11.17 20.71
N TRP A 323 -6.14 11.49 19.47
CA TRP A 323 -7.37 12.22 19.11
C TRP A 323 -8.49 11.32 18.59
N PHE A 324 -8.16 10.27 17.85
CA PHE A 324 -9.14 9.54 17.04
C PHE A 324 -9.12 8.03 17.29
N GLY A 325 -8.22 7.54 18.15
CA GLY A 325 -7.98 6.12 18.38
C GLY A 325 -7.09 5.51 17.30
N SER A 326 -7.00 4.17 17.29
CA SER A 326 -5.99 3.46 16.51
C SER A 326 -5.99 3.84 15.01
N PRO A 327 -4.85 4.27 14.45
CA PRO A 327 -4.72 4.62 13.03
C PRO A 327 -4.77 3.39 12.11
N ARG A 328 -4.69 2.18 12.67
CA ARG A 328 -4.61 0.90 11.93
C ARG A 328 -5.93 0.13 11.86
N SER A 329 -7.03 0.74 12.32
CA SER A 329 -8.37 0.14 12.33
C SER A 329 -9.08 0.16 10.98
#